data_AF-A0A2E0PW34-F1
#
_entry.id   AF-A0A2E0PW34-F1
#
_cell.length_a   1.000
_cell.length_b   1.000
_cell.length_c   1.000
_cell.angle_alpha   90.00
_cell.angle_beta   90.00
_cell.angle_gamma   90.00
#
_symmetry.space_group_name_H-M   'P 1'
#
loop_
_entity.id
_entity.type
_entity.pdbx_description
1 polymer ?
#
loop_
_entity_poly.entity_id
_entity_poly.type
_entity_poly.pdbx_seq_one_letter_code
_entity_poly.pdbx_strand_id
1 'polypeptide(L)'
;MKKIYFGDFRLYVNKHIKEIEKTGIEAYTIEWFLVRYLKKITKVADGNIEYNIVESSIRSLMRFYVDNINEKSELGDRCKKIHTEYRDLLRQKQSSKNF
;
A
#
# COMPACT_ATOMS: atom_id res chain seq x y z
N MET A 1 -13.31 -16.70 -5.18
CA MET A 1 -12.34 -15.62 -4.92
C MET A 1 -12.98 -14.58 -4.01
N LYS A 2 -12.29 -14.08 -2.97
CA LYS A 2 -12.86 -13.13 -2.00
C LYS A 2 -12.98 -11.75 -2.64
N LYS A 3 -14.21 -11.21 -2.69
CA LYS A 3 -14.49 -9.84 -3.13
C LYS A 3 -14.26 -8.89 -1.95
N ILE A 4 -13.40 -7.89 -2.11
CA ILE A 4 -13.01 -6.93 -1.07
C ILE A 4 -13.06 -5.53 -1.68
N TYR A 5 -13.76 -4.61 -1.03
CA TYR A 5 -13.71 -3.20 -1.44
C TYR A 5 -12.42 -2.56 -0.93
N PHE A 6 -11.65 -1.94 -1.82
CA PHE A 6 -10.36 -1.32 -1.51
C PHE A 6 -10.38 0.21 -1.56
N GLY A 7 -11.56 0.86 -1.63
CA GLY A 7 -11.64 2.32 -1.82
C GLY A 7 -11.02 3.12 -0.69
N ASP A 8 -11.36 2.81 0.57
CA ASP A 8 -10.80 3.52 1.73
C ASP A 8 -9.30 3.29 1.85
N PHE A 9 -8.85 2.06 1.62
CA PHE A 9 -7.43 1.72 1.55
C PHE A 9 -6.69 2.48 0.43
N ARG A 10 -7.30 2.62 -0.75
CA ARG A 10 -6.75 3.42 -1.85
C ARG A 10 -6.61 4.89 -1.46
N LEU A 11 -7.62 5.47 -0.80
CA LEU A 11 -7.55 6.85 -0.30
C LEU A 11 -6.44 7.01 0.75
N TYR A 12 -6.29 6.04 1.65
CA TYR A 12 -5.23 6.00 2.65
C TYR A 12 -3.83 6.00 2.00
N VAL A 13 -3.58 5.12 1.02
CA VAL A 13 -2.30 5.07 0.29
C VAL A 13 -2.05 6.37 -0.50
N ASN A 14 -3.09 6.94 -1.13
CA ASN A 14 -2.99 8.23 -1.82
C ASN A 14 -2.56 9.37 -0.89
N LYS A 15 -2.98 9.37 0.38
CA LYS A 15 -2.53 10.35 1.38
C LYS A 15 -1.02 10.27 1.59
N HIS A 16 -0.48 9.06 1.76
CA HIS A 16 0.97 8.87 1.90
C HIS A 16 1.76 9.29 0.67
N ILE A 17 1.26 9.00 -0.55
CA ILE A 17 1.89 9.46 -1.80
C ILE A 17 2.01 10.98 -1.79
N LYS A 18 0.91 11.70 -1.51
CA LYS A 18 0.91 13.17 -1.47
C LYS A 18 1.86 13.73 -0.41
N GLU A 19 1.98 13.06 0.73
CA GLU A 19 2.90 13.49 1.79
C GLU A 19 4.37 13.33 1.39
N ILE A 20 4.73 12.23 0.72
CA ILE A 20 6.10 12.04 0.21
C ILE A 20 6.38 13.02 -0.94
N GLU A 21 5.43 13.25 -1.85
CA GLU A 21 5.62 14.15 -2.99
C GLU A 21 5.77 15.63 -2.59
N LYS A 22 5.23 16.03 -1.44
CA LYS A 22 5.36 17.40 -0.92
C LYS A 22 6.79 17.81 -0.61
N THR A 23 7.70 16.86 -0.36
CA THR A 23 9.08 17.18 0.01
C THR A 23 9.95 17.52 -1.20
N GLY A 24 9.43 17.38 -2.43
CA GLY A 24 10.23 17.38 -3.65
C GLY A 24 11.01 16.08 -3.75
N ILE A 25 10.66 15.25 -4.74
CA ILE A 25 11.28 13.94 -4.93
C ILE A 25 12.19 14.00 -6.16
N GLU A 26 13.48 13.76 -5.96
CA GLU A 26 14.43 13.60 -7.05
C GLU A 26 14.24 12.25 -7.75
N ALA A 27 14.52 12.21 -9.06
CA ALA A 27 14.39 10.97 -9.82
C ALA A 27 15.39 9.91 -9.33
N TYR A 28 14.97 8.65 -9.33
CA TYR A 28 15.78 7.48 -8.97
C TYR A 28 16.22 7.40 -7.50
N THR A 29 15.65 8.20 -6.61
CA THR A 29 15.80 8.01 -5.15
C THR A 29 14.89 6.91 -4.61
N ILE A 30 15.12 6.50 -3.36
CA ILE A 30 14.28 5.51 -2.66
C ILE A 30 12.83 5.99 -2.59
N GLU A 31 12.61 7.27 -2.30
CA GLU A 31 11.31 7.94 -2.26
C GLU A 31 10.61 7.86 -3.62
N TRP A 32 11.35 8.09 -4.70
CA TRP A 32 10.83 8.00 -6.06
C TRP A 32 10.35 6.59 -6.39
N PHE A 33 11.17 5.58 -6.10
CA PHE A 33 10.78 4.19 -6.30
C PHE A 33 9.61 3.80 -5.40
N LEU A 34 9.60 4.21 -4.13
CA LEU A 34 8.51 3.97 -3.20
C LEU A 34 7.18 4.50 -3.77
N VAL A 35 7.15 5.77 -4.20
CA VAL A 35 5.96 6.39 -4.79
C VAL A 35 5.46 5.61 -6.01
N ARG A 36 6.36 5.02 -6.83
CA ARG A 36 5.93 4.16 -7.94
C ARG A 36 5.23 2.88 -7.49
N TYR A 37 5.71 2.22 -6.44
CA TYR A 37 5.02 1.06 -5.87
C TYR A 37 3.66 1.46 -5.29
N LEU A 38 3.59 2.59 -4.59
CA LEU A 38 2.33 3.09 -4.02
C LEU A 38 1.32 3.47 -5.10
N LYS A 39 1.74 4.17 -6.17
CA LYS A 39 0.89 4.49 -7.33
C LYS A 39 0.40 3.24 -8.04
N LYS A 40 1.22 2.19 -8.12
CA LYS A 40 0.79 0.89 -8.66
C LYS A 40 -0.34 0.31 -7.81
N ILE A 41 -0.20 0.32 -6.47
CA ILE A 41 -1.24 -0.15 -5.54
C ILE A 41 -2.54 0.64 -5.74
N THR A 42 -2.49 1.97 -5.79
CA THR A 42 -3.71 2.78 -5.91
C THR A 42 -4.39 2.61 -7.27
N LYS A 43 -3.62 2.39 -8.33
CA LYS A 43 -4.15 2.04 -9.66
C LYS A 43 -4.86 0.70 -9.64
N VAL A 44 -4.24 -0.34 -9.06
CA VAL A 44 -4.88 -1.66 -9.03
C VAL A 44 -5.99 -1.78 -8.00
N ALA A 45 -6.04 -0.93 -6.99
CA ALA A 45 -7.15 -0.86 -6.03
C ALA A 45 -8.37 -0.10 -6.57
N ASP A 46 -8.22 0.63 -7.69
CA ASP A 46 -9.28 1.45 -8.25
C ASP A 46 -10.34 0.59 -8.95
N GLY A 47 -11.58 0.63 -8.46
CA GLY A 47 -12.71 -0.16 -8.98
C GLY A 47 -12.58 -1.69 -8.82
N ASN A 48 -11.41 -2.20 -8.40
CA ASN A 48 -11.18 -3.62 -8.24
C ASN A 48 -11.71 -4.14 -6.92
N ILE A 49 -12.28 -5.34 -7.00
CA ILE A 49 -12.71 -6.11 -5.82
C ILE A 49 -11.93 -7.40 -5.65
N GLU A 50 -11.04 -7.71 -6.58
CA GLU A 50 -10.29 -8.97 -6.59
C GLU A 50 -9.06 -8.89 -5.69
N TYR A 51 -9.08 -9.69 -4.62
CA TYR A 51 -7.99 -9.77 -3.65
C TYR A 51 -6.61 -9.99 -4.29
N ASN A 52 -6.49 -10.96 -5.21
CA ASN A 52 -5.20 -11.40 -5.75
C ASN A 52 -4.47 -10.28 -6.51
N ILE A 53 -5.22 -9.39 -7.17
CA ILE A 53 -4.67 -8.28 -7.96
C ILE A 53 -3.97 -7.27 -7.03
N VAL A 54 -4.64 -6.88 -5.93
CA VAL A 54 -4.10 -5.92 -4.96
C VAL A 54 -2.98 -6.55 -4.15
N GLU A 55 -3.16 -7.78 -3.68
CA GLU A 55 -2.18 -8.55 -2.90
C GLU A 55 -0.82 -8.68 -3.61
N SER A 56 -0.82 -8.91 -4.94
CA SER A 56 0.42 -8.98 -5.72
C SER A 56 1.22 -7.67 -5.67
N SER A 57 0.53 -6.53 -5.69
CA SER A 57 1.17 -5.21 -5.62
C SER A 57 1.67 -4.90 -4.19
N ILE A 58 0.94 -5.34 -3.16
CA ILE A 58 1.37 -5.23 -1.76
C ILE A 58 2.64 -6.06 -1.51
N ARG A 59 2.70 -7.30 -1.98
CA ARG A 59 3.93 -8.12 -1.84
C ARG A 59 5.13 -7.49 -2.53
N SER A 60 4.91 -6.84 -3.67
CA SER A 60 5.96 -6.11 -4.39
C SER A 60 6.49 -4.92 -3.57
N LEU A 61 5.58 -4.15 -2.94
CA LEU A 61 5.96 -3.08 -2.00
C LEU A 61 6.78 -3.63 -0.82
N MET A 62 6.33 -4.73 -0.21
CA MET A 62 7.01 -5.30 0.96
C MET A 62 8.41 -5.82 0.62
N ARG A 63 8.59 -6.42 -0.56
CA ARG A 63 9.93 -6.81 -1.04
C ARG A 63 10.84 -5.60 -1.20
N PHE A 64 10.37 -4.57 -1.90
CA PHE A 64 11.14 -3.32 -2.05
C PHE A 64 11.50 -2.70 -0.69
N TYR A 65 10.55 -2.66 0.24
CA TYR A 65 10.76 -2.17 1.60
C TYR A 65 11.87 -2.95 2.32
N VAL A 66 11.80 -4.28 2.35
CA VAL A 66 12.80 -5.13 3.03
C VAL A 66 14.19 -4.95 2.41
N ASP A 67 14.27 -4.85 1.09
CA ASP A 67 15.53 -4.83 0.36
C ASP A 67 16.21 -3.45 0.39
N ASN A 68 15.45 -2.35 0.51
CA ASN A 68 15.97 -1.00 0.22
C ASN A 68 15.73 0.05 1.31
N ILE A 69 14.82 -0.18 2.26
CA ILE A 69 14.40 0.86 3.21
C ILE A 69 14.86 0.51 4.63
N ASN A 70 15.55 1.45 5.27
CA ASN A 70 15.84 1.34 6.70
C ASN A 70 14.54 1.30 7.50
N GLU A 71 14.31 0.23 8.25
CA GLU A 71 13.09 0.00 8.99
C GLU A 71 12.80 0.98 10.14
N LYS A 72 13.82 1.74 10.58
CA LYS A 72 13.70 2.79 11.60
C LYS A 72 13.52 4.20 10.99
N SER A 73 13.52 4.30 9.67
CA SER A 73 13.27 5.56 8.97
C SER A 73 11.78 5.89 8.90
N GLU A 74 11.45 7.15 8.60
CA GLU A 74 10.07 7.57 8.36
C GLU A 74 9.43 6.81 7.19
N LEU A 75 10.18 6.54 6.12
CA LEU A 75 9.69 5.72 5.00
C LEU A 75 9.41 4.28 5.44
N GLY A 76 10.23 3.72 6.32
CA GLY A 76 10.02 2.40 6.90
C GLY A 76 8.71 2.34 7.69
N ASP A 77 8.45 3.34 8.53
CA ASP A 77 7.19 3.47 9.28
C ASP A 77 5.97 3.60 8.34
N ARG A 78 6.08 4.40 7.27
CA ARG A 78 5.03 4.54 6.24
C ARG A 78 4.70 3.19 5.58
N CYS A 79 5.72 2.42 5.17
CA CYS A 79 5.52 1.08 4.59
C CYS A 79 4.82 0.13 5.57
N LYS A 80 5.25 0.12 6.85
CA LYS A 80 4.64 -0.71 7.91
C LYS A 80 3.17 -0.33 8.14
N LYS A 81 2.85 0.96 8.18
CA LYS A 81 1.48 1.48 8.33
C LYS A 81 0.58 1.05 7.18
N ILE A 82 1.03 1.22 5.93
CA ILE A 82 0.29 0.80 4.74
C ILE A 82 0.03 -0.71 4.75
N HIS A 83 1.03 -1.51 5.09
CA HIS A 83 0.86 -2.96 5.18
C HIS A 83 -0.12 -3.35 6.31
N THR A 84 -0.05 -2.68 7.46
CA THR A 84 -0.95 -2.94 8.58
C THR A 84 -2.40 -2.63 8.21
N GLU A 85 -2.66 -1.45 7.63
CA GLU A 85 -3.98 -1.05 7.13
C GLU A 85 -4.56 -2.08 6.14
N TYR A 86 -3.71 -2.55 5.22
CA TYR A 86 -4.08 -3.60 4.29
C TYR A 86 -4.48 -4.89 5.02
N ARG A 87 -3.69 -5.35 6.01
CA ARG A 87 -3.97 -6.57 6.78
C ARG A 87 -5.26 -6.45 7.58
N ASP A 88 -5.54 -5.27 8.14
CA ASP A 88 -6.75 -5.03 8.92
C ASP A 88 -8.00 -5.01 8.04
N LEU A 89 -7.93 -4.43 6.84
CA LEU A 89 -8.98 -4.55 5.83
C LEU A 89 -9.32 -6.03 5.52
N LEU A 90 -8.30 -6.88 5.38
CA LEU A 90 -8.52 -8.30 5.10
C LEU A 90 -9.22 -9.03 6.25
N ARG A 91 -8.87 -8.69 7.50
CA ARG A 91 -9.42 -9.25 8.74
C ARG A 91 -10.87 -8.84 8.97
N GLN A 92 -11.19 -7.56 8.78
CA GLN A 92 -12.57 -7.06 8.92
C GLN A 92 -13.52 -7.83 8.00
N LYS A 93 -13.15 -8.02 6.72
CA LYS A 93 -13.94 -8.81 5.77
C LYS A 93 -13.97 -10.32 6.05
N GLN A 94 -13.09 -10.83 6.92
CA GLN A 94 -13.12 -12.23 7.35
C GLN A 94 -14.10 -12.43 8.52
N SER A 95 -14.25 -11.42 9.37
CA SER A 95 -15.15 -11.44 10.54
C SER A 95 -16.63 -11.24 10.16
N SER A 96 -16.92 -10.52 9.07
CA SER A 96 -18.29 -10.30 8.57
C SER A 96 -18.98 -11.53 7.93
N LYS A 97 -18.37 -12.72 8.00
CA LYS A 97 -18.96 -13.97 7.47
C LYS A 97 -19.72 -14.81 8.50
N ASN A 98 -19.80 -14.34 9.75
CA ASN A 98 -20.36 -15.11 10.88
C ASN A 98 -21.71 -14.57 11.40
N PHE A 99 -22.50 -13.90 10.55
CA PHE A 99 -23.89 -13.54 10.86
C PHE A 99 -24.80 -13.98 9.72
#